data_AF-A0A0M8VM34-F1
#
_entry.id   AF-A0A0M8VM34-F1
#
_cell.length_a   1.000
_cell.length_b   1.000
_cell.length_c   1.000
_cell.angle_alpha   90.00
_cell.angle_beta   90.00
_cell.angle_gamma   90.00
#
_symmetry.space_group_name_H-M   'P 1'
#
loop_
_entity.id
_entity.type
_entity.pdbx_description
1 polymer ?
#
loop_
_entity_poly.entity_id
_entity_poly.type
_entity_poly.pdbx_seq_one_letter_code
_entity_poly.pdbx_strand_id
1 'polypeptide(L)'
;MEPFDTATVLARVLTSGVVMSIEKSDRELPGLERLLTKQTGRAKAVLLNSRTGAIHAALAGQGIGHGDTAALPGQDASTAAFLNWLGVRVTDPGEGPAAYDYLALDADNAHRLAELAAGRTAPALVIDLTGLGFGPAAAVLTDDPQIWARAERLKIFGAYDLRTMWTQDEADASLVPGVQFNYRLSPLVAACARMALTQAARPAAASGARS
;
A
#
# COMPACT_ATOMS: atom_id res chain seq x y z
N MET A 1 -20.45 -15.72 17.28
CA MET A 1 -19.87 -15.68 15.93
C MET A 1 -18.37 -15.82 16.12
N GLU A 2 -17.80 -16.95 15.70
CA GLU A 2 -16.43 -17.36 16.01
C GLU A 2 -15.38 -16.26 15.72
N PRO A 3 -14.35 -16.12 16.57
CA PRO A 3 -13.17 -15.33 16.22
C PRO A 3 -12.65 -15.83 14.87
N PHE A 4 -12.26 -14.91 13.99
CA PHE A 4 -11.48 -15.33 12.82
C PHE A 4 -10.17 -15.88 13.36
N ASP A 5 -10.09 -17.20 13.51
CA ASP A 5 -8.85 -17.85 13.88
C ASP A 5 -7.84 -17.57 12.76
N THR A 6 -6.70 -17.00 13.13
CA THR A 6 -5.58 -16.78 12.22
C THR A 6 -5.24 -18.08 11.48
N ALA A 7 -5.36 -19.23 12.15
CA ALA A 7 -5.16 -20.54 11.53
C ALA A 7 -6.15 -20.81 10.39
N THR A 8 -7.40 -20.36 10.49
CA THR A 8 -8.40 -20.50 9.41
C THR A 8 -8.02 -19.66 8.19
N VAL A 9 -7.53 -18.43 8.39
CA VAL A 9 -7.08 -17.58 7.28
C VAL A 9 -5.84 -18.16 6.61
N LEU A 10 -4.85 -18.57 7.42
CA LEU A 10 -3.63 -19.20 6.91
C LEU A 10 -3.94 -20.49 6.15
N ALA A 11 -4.76 -21.38 6.74
CA ALA A 11 -5.15 -22.62 6.10
C ALA A 11 -5.84 -22.36 4.76
N ARG A 12 -6.83 -21.45 4.71
CA ARG A 12 -7.54 -21.10 3.47
C ARG A 12 -6.57 -20.71 2.34
N VAL A 13 -5.62 -19.81 2.63
CA VAL A 13 -4.68 -19.33 1.60
C VAL A 13 -3.70 -20.42 1.21
N LEU A 14 -3.08 -21.10 2.18
CA LEU A 14 -2.08 -22.14 1.92
C LEU A 14 -2.67 -23.35 1.17
N THR A 15 -3.93 -23.70 1.43
CA THR A 15 -4.61 -24.80 0.70
C THR A 15 -5.21 -24.36 -0.64
N SER A 16 -5.25 -23.06 -0.95
CA SER A 16 -5.82 -22.57 -2.22
C SER A 16 -4.91 -22.76 -3.42
N GLY A 17 -3.61 -22.99 -3.19
CA GLY A 17 -2.59 -22.99 -4.24
C GLY A 17 -2.28 -21.60 -4.82
N VAL A 18 -2.91 -20.53 -4.31
CA VAL A 18 -2.65 -19.13 -4.67
C VAL A 18 -1.73 -18.51 -3.62
N VAL A 19 -0.42 -18.51 -3.91
CA VAL A 19 0.61 -18.07 -2.96
C VAL A 19 1.35 -16.83 -3.47
N MET A 20 1.42 -16.66 -4.79
CA MET A 20 2.00 -15.50 -5.44
C MET A 20 0.91 -14.53 -5.90
N SER A 21 1.31 -13.33 -6.30
CA SER A 21 0.39 -12.25 -6.66
C SER A 21 -0.01 -12.27 -8.15
N ILE A 22 0.08 -13.43 -8.82
CA ILE A 22 0.01 -13.54 -10.30
C ILE A 22 -1.09 -14.48 -10.75
N GLU A 23 -1.66 -15.20 -9.79
CA GLU A 23 -2.64 -16.24 -10.00
C GLU A 23 -3.98 -15.60 -10.31
N LYS A 24 -4.56 -16.01 -11.44
CA LYS A 24 -5.83 -15.47 -11.98
C LYS A 24 -7.01 -15.56 -10.99
N SER A 25 -6.93 -16.46 -10.02
CA SER A 25 -7.95 -16.71 -9.00
C SER A 25 -7.70 -15.99 -7.67
N ASP A 26 -6.70 -15.09 -7.58
CA ASP A 26 -6.48 -14.33 -6.35
C ASP A 26 -7.70 -13.47 -5.99
N ARG A 27 -8.06 -13.52 -4.71
CA ARG A 27 -9.15 -12.75 -4.10
C ARG A 27 -8.68 -11.96 -2.89
N GLU A 28 -7.47 -12.20 -2.40
CA GLU A 28 -6.98 -11.60 -1.16
C GLU A 28 -6.46 -10.19 -1.40
N LEU A 29 -5.69 -9.95 -2.48
CA LEU A 29 -5.25 -8.59 -2.84
C LEU A 29 -6.45 -7.66 -3.16
N PRO A 30 -7.40 -8.02 -4.06
CA PRO A 30 -8.58 -7.20 -4.30
C PRO A 30 -9.47 -7.04 -3.05
N GLY A 31 -9.44 -8.03 -2.15
CA GLY A 31 -10.16 -7.99 -0.88
C GLY A 31 -9.60 -6.92 0.07
N LEU A 32 -8.28 -6.81 0.17
CA LEU A 32 -7.60 -5.81 0.99
C LEU A 32 -7.73 -4.40 0.39
N GLU A 33 -7.55 -4.25 -0.94
CA GLU A 33 -7.76 -2.98 -1.63
C GLU A 33 -9.15 -2.40 -1.36
N ARG A 34 -10.21 -3.22 -1.53
CA ARG A 34 -11.59 -2.80 -1.24
C ARG A 34 -11.82 -2.40 0.22
N LEU A 35 -11.15 -3.08 1.16
CA LEU A 35 -11.28 -2.73 2.57
C LEU A 35 -10.64 -1.35 2.83
N LEU A 36 -9.43 -1.12 2.32
CA LEU A 36 -8.71 0.13 2.50
C LEU A 36 -9.42 1.30 1.82
N THR A 37 -9.88 1.15 0.58
CA THR A 37 -10.64 2.21 -0.11
C THR A 37 -11.96 2.52 0.60
N LYS A 38 -12.67 1.49 1.09
CA LYS A 38 -13.88 1.68 1.89
C LYS A 38 -13.63 2.45 3.19
N GLN A 39 -12.56 2.13 3.91
CA GLN A 39 -12.28 2.77 5.21
C GLN A 39 -11.73 4.19 5.07
N THR A 40 -10.94 4.46 4.03
CA THR A 40 -10.31 5.77 3.83
C THR A 40 -11.14 6.73 2.96
N GLY A 41 -12.09 6.21 2.19
CA GLY A 41 -12.86 6.99 1.22
C GLY A 41 -12.13 7.28 -0.09
N ARG A 42 -10.86 6.86 -0.24
CA ARG A 42 -10.08 7.05 -1.48
C ARG A 42 -10.55 6.10 -2.58
N ALA A 43 -10.54 6.54 -3.83
CA ALA A 43 -11.10 5.78 -4.95
C ALA A 43 -10.30 4.53 -5.34
N LYS A 44 -8.97 4.56 -5.18
CA LYS A 44 -8.05 3.52 -5.64
C LYS A 44 -7.03 3.17 -4.57
N ALA A 45 -6.54 1.93 -4.62
CA ALA A 45 -5.45 1.44 -3.79
C ALA A 45 -4.46 0.63 -4.64
N VAL A 46 -3.19 0.73 -4.26
CA VAL A 46 -2.05 -0.02 -4.80
C VAL A 46 -1.41 -0.72 -3.60
N LEU A 47 -1.32 -2.06 -3.61
CA LEU A 47 -0.70 -2.84 -2.53
C LEU A 47 0.77 -3.15 -2.83
N LEU A 48 1.65 -2.90 -1.86
CA LEU A 48 3.09 -3.06 -2.00
C LEU A 48 3.68 -3.88 -0.84
N ASN A 49 4.78 -4.58 -1.10
CA ASN A 49 5.49 -5.43 -0.12
C ASN A 49 6.40 -4.67 0.86
N SER A 50 6.39 -3.34 0.85
CA SER A 50 7.22 -2.53 1.75
C SER A 50 6.77 -1.07 1.78
N ARG A 51 7.04 -0.40 2.91
CA ARG A 51 6.91 1.05 3.05
C ARG A 51 7.73 1.81 2.00
N THR A 52 8.98 1.41 1.78
CA THR A 52 9.86 2.03 0.77
C THR A 52 9.28 1.93 -0.64
N GLY A 53 8.76 0.76 -1.01
CA GLY A 53 8.06 0.58 -2.28
C GLY A 53 6.84 1.50 -2.38
N ALA A 54 6.06 1.65 -1.31
CA ALA A 54 4.90 2.54 -1.30
C ALA A 54 5.27 4.03 -1.43
N ILE A 55 6.33 4.47 -0.76
CA ILE A 55 6.86 5.84 -0.92
C ILE A 55 7.28 6.06 -2.37
N HIS A 56 8.00 5.10 -2.96
CA HIS A 56 8.40 5.19 -4.36
C HIS A 56 7.18 5.25 -5.28
N ALA A 57 6.18 4.39 -5.07
CA ALA A 57 4.96 4.37 -5.88
C ALA A 57 4.14 5.67 -5.75
N ALA A 58 4.11 6.29 -4.57
CA ALA A 58 3.44 7.57 -4.37
C ALA A 58 4.13 8.71 -5.16
N LEU A 59 5.46 8.74 -5.20
CA LEU A 59 6.24 9.73 -5.94
C LEU A 59 6.20 9.48 -7.44
N ALA A 60 6.55 8.27 -7.88
CA ALA A 60 6.56 7.88 -9.29
C ALA A 60 5.14 7.95 -9.91
N GLY A 61 4.11 7.67 -9.10
CA GLY A 61 2.71 7.87 -9.48
C GLY A 61 2.42 9.30 -9.94
N GLN A 62 2.99 10.28 -9.23
CA GLN A 62 2.91 11.70 -9.58
C GLN A 62 3.89 12.13 -10.68
N GLY A 63 4.74 11.21 -11.16
CA GLY A 63 5.80 11.50 -12.10
C GLY A 63 7.04 12.13 -11.47
N ILE A 64 7.16 12.09 -10.14
CA ILE A 64 8.32 12.59 -9.41
C ILE A 64 9.40 11.50 -9.39
N GLY A 65 10.59 11.83 -9.88
CA GLY A 65 11.72 10.92 -9.95
C GLY A 65 13.08 11.62 -9.84
N HIS A 66 14.10 11.03 -10.45
CA HIS A 66 15.47 11.52 -10.35
C HIS A 66 15.61 12.98 -10.83
N GLY A 67 16.21 13.83 -10.01
CA GLY A 67 16.42 15.25 -10.32
C GLY A 67 15.26 16.15 -9.91
N ASP A 68 14.09 15.59 -9.59
CA ASP A 68 12.93 16.34 -9.15
C ASP A 68 13.01 16.73 -7.68
N THR A 69 12.09 17.62 -7.28
CA THR A 69 11.92 18.07 -5.91
C THR A 69 10.54 17.68 -5.39
N ALA A 70 10.45 17.22 -4.15
CA ALA A 70 9.20 16.88 -3.49
C ALA A 70 9.15 17.48 -2.08
N ALA A 71 8.04 18.13 -1.73
CA ALA A 71 7.77 18.54 -0.35
C ALA A 71 7.25 17.33 0.42
N LEU A 72 7.94 16.92 1.51
CA LEU A 72 7.55 15.77 2.32
C LEU A 72 7.56 16.09 3.81
N PRO A 73 6.55 15.65 4.58
CA PRO A 73 6.56 15.80 6.03
C PRO A 73 7.55 14.83 6.66
N GLY A 74 8.56 15.36 7.36
CA GLY A 74 9.42 14.64 8.32
C GLY A 74 9.90 13.25 7.90
N GLN A 75 11.16 13.12 7.47
CA GLN A 75 11.71 11.84 7.04
C GLN A 75 12.51 11.16 8.16
N ASP A 76 12.31 9.84 8.32
CA ASP A 76 13.28 9.03 9.05
C ASP A 76 14.55 8.81 8.21
N ALA A 77 15.64 8.37 8.86
CA ALA A 77 16.93 8.21 8.21
C ALA A 77 16.90 7.23 7.02
N SER A 78 16.08 6.18 7.09
CA SER A 78 15.95 5.20 6.02
C SER A 78 15.25 5.78 4.79
N THR A 79 14.24 6.61 5.02
CA THR A 79 13.47 7.30 3.99
C THR A 79 14.35 8.36 3.32
N ALA A 80 15.09 9.14 4.10
CA ALA A 80 16.04 10.11 3.59
C ALA A 80 17.15 9.46 2.73
N ALA A 81 17.73 8.35 3.20
CA ALA A 81 18.73 7.60 2.43
C ALA A 81 18.17 7.07 1.11
N PHE A 82 16.94 6.54 1.13
CA PHE A 82 16.26 6.05 -0.06
C PHE A 82 15.95 7.17 -1.07
N LEU A 83 15.43 8.32 -0.60
CA LEU A 83 15.11 9.45 -1.48
C LEU A 83 16.36 10.06 -2.09
N ASN A 84 17.46 10.12 -1.33
CA ASN A 84 18.76 10.51 -1.86
C ASN A 84 19.27 9.52 -2.92
N TRP A 85 19.12 8.20 -2.70
CA TRP A 85 19.45 7.20 -3.71
C TRP A 85 18.59 7.32 -4.98
N LEU A 86 17.30 7.62 -4.81
CA LEU A 86 16.38 7.89 -5.92
C LEU A 86 16.72 9.19 -6.66
N GLY A 87 17.50 10.08 -6.04
CA GLY A 87 17.88 11.38 -6.56
C GLY A 87 16.77 12.42 -6.48
N VAL A 88 15.78 12.23 -5.59
CA VAL A 88 14.72 13.20 -5.31
C VAL A 88 15.21 14.15 -4.22
N ARG A 89 15.17 15.45 -4.49
CA ARG A 89 15.46 16.49 -3.50
C ARG A 89 14.22 16.69 -2.63
N VAL A 90 14.40 16.73 -1.33
CA VAL A 90 13.28 16.99 -0.42
C VAL A 90 13.33 18.42 0.09
N THR A 91 12.19 19.09 -0.01
CA THR A 91 11.98 20.41 0.59
C THR A 91 11.09 20.32 1.81
N ASP A 92 11.19 21.32 2.68
CA ASP A 92 10.36 21.38 3.88
C ASP A 92 8.87 21.59 3.54
N PRO A 93 7.94 21.12 4.40
CA PRO A 93 6.49 21.22 4.16
C PRO A 93 5.93 22.65 4.00
N GLY A 94 6.75 23.67 4.25
CA GLY A 94 6.38 25.08 4.06
C GLY A 94 6.54 25.59 2.62
N GLU A 95 7.22 24.84 1.75
CA GLU A 95 7.55 25.27 0.38
C GLU A 95 6.56 24.75 -0.68
N GLY A 96 5.56 23.96 -0.29
CA GLY A 96 4.54 23.45 -1.20
C GLY A 96 3.64 22.40 -0.56
N PRO A 97 2.57 21.96 -1.26
CA PRO A 97 1.73 20.87 -0.78
C PRO A 97 2.55 19.58 -0.70
N ALA A 98 2.36 18.81 0.38
CA ALA A 98 3.03 17.53 0.55
C ALA A 98 2.70 16.58 -0.61
N ALA A 99 3.71 15.92 -1.18
CA ALA A 99 3.50 14.96 -2.26
C ALA A 99 2.68 13.75 -1.80
N TYR A 100 2.82 13.35 -0.53
CA TYR A 100 1.95 12.34 0.08
C TYR A 100 1.75 12.58 1.57
N ASP A 101 0.62 12.08 2.06
CA ASP A 101 0.36 11.88 3.48
C ASP A 101 0.85 10.49 3.90
N TYR A 102 1.28 10.34 5.15
CA TYR A 102 1.75 9.06 5.69
C TYR A 102 0.97 8.67 6.95
N LEU A 103 0.60 7.38 7.02
CA LEU A 103 0.02 6.74 8.20
C LEU A 103 0.70 5.40 8.46
N ALA A 104 1.18 5.17 9.67
CA ALA A 104 1.64 3.86 10.12
C ALA A 104 0.54 3.20 10.95
N LEU A 105 0.11 2.00 10.55
CA LEU A 105 -0.88 1.22 11.28
C LEU A 105 -0.24 0.12 12.11
N ASP A 106 -0.75 -0.03 13.31
CA ASP A 106 -0.39 -1.08 14.26
C ASP A 106 -1.67 -1.65 14.92
N ALA A 107 -1.49 -2.61 15.81
CA ALA A 107 -2.60 -3.22 16.55
C ALA A 107 -3.40 -2.20 17.39
N ASP A 108 -2.76 -1.13 17.86
CA ASP A 108 -3.37 -0.16 18.76
C ASP A 108 -4.20 0.88 18.01
N ASN A 109 -3.82 1.22 16.78
CA ASN A 109 -4.44 2.32 16.03
C ASN A 109 -5.23 1.86 14.79
N ALA A 110 -5.12 0.60 14.35
CA ALA A 110 -5.76 0.10 13.13
C ALA A 110 -7.28 0.33 13.08
N HIS A 111 -7.94 0.29 14.24
CA HIS A 111 -9.38 0.54 14.39
C HIS A 111 -9.79 1.97 14.03
N ARG A 112 -8.84 2.91 14.04
CA ARG A 112 -9.03 4.34 13.77
C ARG A 112 -8.68 4.74 12.34
N LEU A 113 -8.39 3.79 11.44
CA LEU A 113 -7.95 4.11 10.08
C LEU A 113 -8.86 5.14 9.37
N ALA A 114 -10.19 5.00 9.46
CA ALA A 114 -11.10 5.96 8.85
C ALA A 114 -10.95 7.38 9.41
N GLU A 115 -10.81 7.52 10.74
CA GLU A 115 -10.59 8.79 11.42
C GLU A 115 -9.24 9.41 11.03
N LEU A 116 -8.18 8.59 11.07
CA LEU A 116 -6.81 9.01 10.75
C LEU A 116 -6.64 9.44 9.30
N ALA A 117 -7.43 8.86 8.38
CA ALA A 117 -7.40 9.18 6.95
C ALA A 117 -8.24 10.41 6.59
N ALA A 118 -9.27 10.77 7.36
CA ALA A 118 -10.22 11.82 7.00
C ALA A 118 -9.59 13.21 6.78
N GLY A 119 -8.49 13.52 7.47
CA GLY A 119 -7.76 14.79 7.33
C GLY A 119 -6.61 14.76 6.32
N ARG A 120 -6.43 13.66 5.58
CA ARG A 120 -5.27 13.45 4.69
C ARG A 120 -5.63 13.79 3.26
N THR A 121 -5.23 14.98 2.82
CA THR A 121 -5.65 15.59 1.55
C THR A 121 -4.57 15.57 0.46
N ALA A 122 -3.36 15.06 0.74
CA ALA A 122 -2.32 14.97 -0.27
C ALA A 122 -2.77 14.12 -1.48
N PRO A 123 -2.15 14.27 -2.67
CA PRO A 123 -2.51 13.51 -3.87
C PRO A 123 -2.44 11.99 -3.69
N ALA A 124 -1.54 11.53 -2.81
CA ALA A 124 -1.40 10.14 -2.41
C ALA A 124 -1.39 10.00 -0.88
N LEU A 125 -1.95 8.92 -0.37
CA LEU A 125 -1.88 8.49 1.03
C LEU A 125 -1.10 7.18 1.11
N VAL A 126 0.08 7.23 1.72
CA VAL A 126 0.90 6.07 2.03
C VAL A 126 0.45 5.50 3.37
N ILE A 127 0.05 4.22 3.38
CA ILE A 127 -0.28 3.48 4.59
C ILE A 127 0.75 2.37 4.78
N ASP A 128 1.51 2.42 5.87
CA ASP A 128 2.38 1.33 6.30
C ASP A 128 1.58 0.36 7.18
N LEU A 129 1.51 -0.91 6.75
CA LEU A 129 0.78 -1.98 7.41
C LEU A 129 1.71 -2.92 8.19
N THR A 130 3.02 -2.64 8.20
CA THR A 130 4.02 -3.50 8.84
C THR A 130 3.75 -3.70 10.33
N GLY A 131 3.25 -2.68 11.02
CA GLY A 131 2.89 -2.74 12.44
C GLY A 131 1.75 -3.69 12.78
N LEU A 132 1.02 -4.21 11.79
CA LEU A 132 0.00 -5.25 11.99
C LEU A 132 0.58 -6.65 12.25
N GLY A 133 1.90 -6.84 12.04
CA GLY A 133 2.61 -8.07 12.42
C GLY A 133 2.63 -9.17 11.36
N PHE A 134 2.17 -8.92 10.14
CA PHE A 134 2.06 -9.94 9.07
C PHE A 134 3.05 -9.74 7.91
N GLY A 135 4.24 -9.21 8.20
CA GLY A 135 5.30 -8.94 7.23
C GLY A 135 5.34 -7.47 6.78
N PRO A 136 6.39 -7.04 6.05
CA PRO A 136 6.38 -5.72 5.46
C PRO A 136 5.27 -5.66 4.42
N ALA A 137 4.38 -4.69 4.60
CA ALA A 137 3.23 -4.46 3.74
C ALA A 137 2.89 -2.99 3.80
N ALA A 138 2.51 -2.42 2.67
CA ALA A 138 2.08 -1.05 2.59
C ALA A 138 1.06 -0.87 1.46
N ALA A 139 0.39 0.27 1.45
CA ALA A 139 -0.51 0.66 0.39
C ALA A 139 -0.28 2.12 0.00
N VAL A 140 -0.55 2.43 -1.26
CA VAL A 140 -0.77 3.80 -1.73
C VAL A 140 -2.22 3.93 -2.12
N LEU A 141 -2.91 4.92 -1.56
CA LEU A 141 -4.28 5.26 -1.91
C LEU A 141 -4.34 6.62 -2.58
N THR A 142 -5.20 6.75 -3.57
CA THR A 142 -5.35 7.98 -4.35
C THR A 142 -6.73 8.04 -4.99
N ASP A 143 -7.16 9.26 -5.32
CA ASP A 143 -8.35 9.50 -6.12
C ASP A 143 -8.02 9.71 -7.60
N ASP A 144 -6.73 9.88 -7.92
CA ASP A 144 -6.25 10.12 -9.28
C ASP A 144 -5.95 8.79 -10.00
N PRO A 145 -6.67 8.47 -11.09
CA PRO A 145 -6.44 7.25 -11.86
C PRO A 145 -5.07 7.21 -12.54
N GLN A 146 -4.44 8.35 -12.85
CA GLN A 146 -3.09 8.40 -13.44
C GLN A 146 -2.02 8.05 -12.41
N ILE A 147 -2.13 8.59 -11.19
CA ILE A 147 -1.24 8.22 -10.08
C ILE A 147 -1.36 6.72 -9.81
N TRP A 148 -2.59 6.21 -9.71
CA TRP A 148 -2.82 4.78 -9.53
C TRP A 148 -2.19 3.94 -10.65
N ALA A 149 -2.41 4.30 -11.91
CA ALA A 149 -1.91 3.55 -13.06
C ALA A 149 -0.37 3.45 -13.09
N ARG A 150 0.32 4.57 -12.83
CA ARG A 150 1.79 4.61 -12.77
C ARG A 150 2.34 3.85 -11.56
N ALA A 151 1.70 4.00 -10.41
CA ALA A 151 2.05 3.28 -9.19
C ALA A 151 1.85 1.76 -9.34
N GLU A 152 0.78 1.31 -10.00
CA GLU A 152 0.54 -0.10 -10.30
C GLU A 152 1.65 -0.70 -11.16
N ARG A 153 2.02 -0.02 -12.25
CA ARG A 153 3.07 -0.47 -13.18
C ARG A 153 4.43 -0.60 -12.50
N LEU A 154 4.75 0.29 -11.55
CA LEU A 154 6.02 0.23 -10.82
C LEU A 154 6.23 -1.11 -10.10
N LYS A 155 5.15 -1.78 -9.66
CA LYS A 155 5.22 -3.00 -8.85
C LYS A 155 5.71 -4.22 -9.62
N ILE A 156 5.47 -4.29 -10.93
CA ILE A 156 5.69 -5.49 -11.76
C ILE A 156 6.63 -5.16 -12.90
N PHE A 157 7.83 -4.70 -12.58
CA PHE A 157 8.83 -4.42 -13.61
C PHE A 157 8.29 -3.46 -14.70
N GLY A 158 7.54 -2.42 -14.32
CA GLY A 158 6.95 -1.48 -15.28
C GLY A 158 5.73 -2.00 -16.06
N ALA A 159 5.30 -3.25 -15.89
CA ALA A 159 4.17 -3.87 -16.58
C ALA A 159 2.91 -3.96 -15.69
N TYR A 160 1.75 -4.25 -16.31
CA TYR A 160 0.51 -4.52 -15.56
C TYR A 160 0.36 -5.98 -15.14
N ASP A 161 0.91 -6.92 -15.89
CA ASP A 161 0.90 -8.33 -15.52
C ASP A 161 2.14 -9.08 -16.03
N LEU A 162 2.37 -10.30 -15.52
CA LEU A 162 3.51 -11.13 -15.95
C LEU A 162 3.37 -11.69 -17.37
N ARG A 163 2.18 -11.62 -17.97
CA ARG A 163 1.98 -12.09 -19.35
C ARG A 163 2.49 -11.04 -20.32
N THR A 164 2.30 -9.76 -19.99
CA THR A 164 2.76 -8.62 -20.78
C THR A 164 4.19 -8.20 -20.43
N MET A 165 4.76 -8.62 -19.29
CA MET A 165 6.13 -8.22 -18.92
C MET A 165 7.23 -8.64 -19.92
N TRP A 166 6.98 -9.68 -20.72
CA TRP A 166 7.91 -10.14 -21.76
C TRP A 166 7.63 -9.53 -23.13
N THR A 167 6.44 -8.95 -23.31
CA THR A 167 6.08 -8.27 -24.54
C THR A 167 6.50 -6.81 -24.39
N GLN A 168 7.54 -6.40 -25.11
CA GLN A 168 7.95 -5.00 -25.18
C GLN A 168 6.87 -4.08 -25.81
N ASP A 169 5.72 -4.65 -26.21
CA ASP A 169 4.56 -3.96 -26.80
C ASP A 169 3.93 -2.91 -25.87
N GLU A 170 4.16 -2.97 -24.55
CA GLU A 170 3.74 -1.93 -23.60
C GLU A 170 4.81 -0.85 -23.37
N ALA A 171 5.77 -0.67 -24.30
CA ALA A 171 6.67 0.49 -24.36
C ALA A 171 5.92 1.80 -24.68
N ASP A 172 4.88 2.10 -23.91
CA ASP A 172 4.13 3.33 -23.95
C ASP A 172 5.03 4.48 -23.47
N ALA A 173 4.94 5.64 -24.11
CA ALA A 173 5.64 6.86 -23.69
C ALA A 173 5.27 7.29 -22.26
N SER A 174 4.20 6.73 -21.69
CA SER A 174 3.81 6.88 -20.28
C SER A 174 4.55 5.97 -19.29
N LEU A 175 5.39 5.03 -19.76
CA LEU A 175 6.32 4.30 -18.90
C LEU A 175 7.27 5.30 -18.24
N VAL A 176 7.39 5.23 -16.92
CA VAL A 176 8.45 5.95 -16.21
C VAL A 176 9.78 5.34 -16.68
N PRO A 177 10.62 6.07 -17.44
CA PRO A 177 11.90 5.54 -17.88
C PRO A 177 12.75 5.34 -16.63
N GLY A 178 13.13 4.10 -16.31
CA GLY A 178 13.88 3.84 -15.09
C GLY A 178 14.03 2.39 -14.68
N VAL A 179 14.82 2.17 -13.64
CA VAL A 179 14.97 0.88 -12.96
C VAL A 179 13.61 0.41 -12.47
N GLN A 180 13.23 -0.82 -12.83
CA GLN A 180 11.94 -1.38 -12.48
C GLN A 180 12.06 -2.33 -11.28
N PHE A 181 10.98 -2.52 -10.52
CA PHE A 181 11.03 -3.22 -9.24
C PHE A 181 10.00 -4.34 -9.16
N ASN A 182 10.23 -5.23 -8.19
CA ASN A 182 9.23 -6.20 -7.75
C ASN A 182 8.73 -5.80 -6.36
N TYR A 183 7.71 -4.94 -6.32
CA TYR A 183 7.07 -4.49 -5.08
C TYR A 183 5.76 -5.24 -4.77
N ARG A 184 5.50 -6.37 -5.43
CA ARG A 184 4.22 -7.07 -5.30
C ARG A 184 4.03 -7.64 -3.90
N LEU A 185 2.90 -7.30 -3.28
CA LEU A 185 2.44 -7.92 -2.05
C LEU A 185 1.93 -9.34 -2.32
N SER A 186 2.21 -10.30 -1.43
CA SER A 186 1.68 -11.65 -1.57
C SER A 186 0.22 -11.74 -1.09
N PRO A 187 -0.61 -12.62 -1.69
CA PRO A 187 -1.97 -12.89 -1.21
C PRO A 187 -2.04 -13.31 0.25
N LEU A 188 -1.05 -14.05 0.75
CA LEU A 188 -0.99 -14.48 2.15
C LEU A 188 -0.88 -13.28 3.10
N VAL A 189 0.05 -12.37 2.83
CA VAL A 189 0.22 -11.15 3.62
C VAL A 189 -1.03 -10.28 3.51
N ALA A 190 -1.60 -10.14 2.32
CA ALA A 190 -2.83 -9.39 2.11
C ALA A 190 -4.03 -9.95 2.90
N ALA A 191 -4.19 -11.27 2.94
CA ALA A 191 -5.23 -11.94 3.71
C ALA A 191 -5.07 -11.69 5.21
N CYS A 192 -3.83 -11.74 5.72
CA CYS A 192 -3.55 -11.53 7.13
C CYS A 192 -3.73 -10.06 7.54
N ALA A 193 -3.24 -9.10 6.73
CA ALA A 193 -3.46 -7.68 6.97
C ALA A 193 -4.96 -7.33 6.95
N ARG A 194 -5.72 -7.88 5.99
CA ARG A 194 -7.18 -7.71 5.91
C ARG A 194 -7.89 -8.25 7.15
N MET A 195 -7.46 -9.41 7.64
CA MET A 195 -7.98 -9.99 8.88
C MET A 195 -7.69 -9.06 10.07
N ALA A 196 -6.45 -8.61 10.24
CA ALA A 196 -6.05 -7.73 11.34
C ALA A 196 -6.87 -6.43 11.37
N LEU A 197 -7.01 -5.77 10.21
CA LEU A 197 -7.84 -4.56 10.07
C LEU A 197 -9.32 -4.81 10.38
N THR A 198 -9.86 -5.97 9.96
CA THR A 198 -11.26 -6.34 10.23
C THR A 198 -11.50 -6.65 11.71
N GLN A 199 -10.53 -7.26 12.38
CA GLN A 199 -10.60 -7.54 13.82
C GLN A 199 -10.50 -6.25 14.64
N ALA A 200 -9.57 -5.35 14.29
CA ALA A 200 -9.40 -4.07 14.96
C ALA A 200 -10.66 -3.19 14.88
N ALA A 201 -11.36 -3.18 13.74
CA ALA A 201 -12.57 -2.40 13.56
C ALA A 201 -13.80 -2.91 14.34
N ARG A 202 -13.70 -4.04 15.07
CA ARG A 202 -14.80 -4.54 15.90
C ARG A 202 -14.87 -3.76 17.21
N PRO A 203 -16.06 -3.32 17.65
CA PRO A 203 -16.24 -2.86 19.02
C PRO A 203 -15.75 -3.95 19.97
N ALA A 204 -14.98 -3.58 20.99
CA ALA A 204 -14.67 -4.49 22.08
C ALA A 204 -15.99 -5.09 22.57
N ALA A 205 -16.11 -6.42 22.55
CA ALA A 205 -17.29 -7.07 23.11
C ALA A 205 -17.44 -6.57 24.54
N ALA A 206 -18.57 -5.92 24.85
CA ALA A 206 -18.85 -5.51 26.22
C ALA A 206 -18.69 -6.76 27.09
N SER A 207 -17.70 -6.74 27.98
CA SER A 207 -17.45 -7.83 28.91
C SER A 207 -18.65 -7.88 29.85
N GLY A 208 -19.67 -8.63 29.44
CA GLY A 208 -20.81 -8.96 30.26
C GLY A 208 -20.39 -9.96 31.31
N ALA A 209 -19.73 -9.48 32.36
CA ALA A 209 -19.65 -10.15 33.64
C ALA A 209 -20.41 -9.28 34.65
N ARG A 210 -21.73 -9.47 34.70
CA ARG A 210 -22.49 -9.16 35.91
C ARG A 210 -22.17 -10.28 36.90
N SER A 211 -21.57 -9.94 38.03
CA SER A 211 -21.70 -10.67 39.29
C SER A 211 -22.59 -9.85 40.21
#